data_AF-A0A2E8S243-F1
#
_entry.id   AF-A0A2E8S243-F1
#
_cell.length_a   1.000
_cell.length_b   1.000
_cell.length_c   1.000
_cell.angle_alpha   90.00
_cell.angle_beta   90.00
_cell.angle_gamma   90.00
#
_symmetry.space_group_name_H-M   'P 1'
#
loop_
_entity.id
_entity.type
_entity.pdbx_description
1 polymer ?
#
loop_
_entity_poly.entity_id
_entity_poly.type
_entity_poly.pdbx_seq_one_letter_code
_entity_poly.pdbx_strand_id
1 'polypeptide(L)'
;MRQSSAEFGQLLFKAARGVGLPLGLAEDLVAPILWLQTCGLPGDVEAVNMLTGLDERRVPGVFPDLTIRPDENTTANRTLSAIYLAAAGCDSLQLGWPGTDAEIQMTSVDSPLFTATALSLAHRKLNSGFILTIRTAGHVFSSNQKGDVICIKRNGQEPETLAPEAVEIQLSASKNLENTANGAVLVDADREIQFLLVCESEGLSADENNIRRLQSLADRLLVPESQHSLKYGAGAGIVDTD
;
A
#
# COMPACT_ATOMS: atom_id res chain seq x y z
N MET A 1 13.08 15.29 -2.28
CA MET A 1 14.15 15.23 -1.26
C MET A 1 14.61 13.79 -1.05
N ARG A 2 15.83 13.57 -0.54
CA ARG A 2 16.33 12.24 -0.14
C ARG A 2 16.33 12.08 1.37
N GLN A 3 16.04 10.87 1.85
CA GLN A 3 16.06 10.48 3.27
C GLN A 3 16.29 8.97 3.37
N SER A 4 16.60 8.45 4.55
CA SER A 4 16.70 6.99 4.74
C SER A 4 15.32 6.31 4.71
N SER A 5 15.31 5.02 4.38
CA SER A 5 14.11 4.17 4.47
C SER A 5 13.56 4.08 5.89
N ALA A 6 14.44 4.11 6.90
CA ALA A 6 14.05 4.14 8.30
C ALA A 6 13.32 5.42 8.70
N GLU A 7 13.83 6.60 8.31
CA GLU A 7 13.20 7.90 8.60
C GLU A 7 11.83 8.01 7.91
N PHE A 8 11.74 7.65 6.62
CA PHE A 8 10.48 7.68 5.90
C PHE A 8 9.47 6.67 6.47
N GLY A 9 9.91 5.46 6.84
CA GLY A 9 9.07 4.46 7.49
C GLY A 9 8.52 4.94 8.83
N GLN A 10 9.35 5.58 9.66
CA GLN A 10 8.89 6.20 10.91
C GLN A 10 7.94 7.37 10.67
N LEU A 11 8.16 8.18 9.64
CA LEU A 11 7.27 9.27 9.27
C LEU A 11 5.89 8.74 8.84
N LEU A 12 5.84 7.71 8.00
CA LEU A 12 4.61 7.04 7.57
C LEU A 12 3.82 6.48 8.76
N PHE A 13 4.50 5.74 9.64
CA PHE A 13 3.91 5.21 10.87
C PHE A 13 3.33 6.33 11.75
N LYS A 14 4.08 7.41 11.98
CA LYS A 14 3.61 8.56 12.78
C LYS A 14 2.43 9.27 12.12
N ALA A 15 2.47 9.50 10.81
CA ALA A 15 1.38 10.10 10.04
C ALA A 15 0.10 9.27 10.14
N ALA A 16 0.22 7.95 10.01
CA ALA A 16 -0.88 7.00 10.14
C ALA A 16 -1.52 7.01 11.53
N ARG A 17 -0.70 6.97 12.58
CA ARG A 17 -1.16 7.11 13.97
C ARG A 17 -1.79 8.50 14.21
N GLY A 18 -1.29 9.56 13.55
CA GLY A 18 -1.81 10.92 13.62
C GLY A 18 -3.18 11.14 12.95
N VAL A 19 -3.55 10.30 11.96
CA VAL A 19 -4.94 10.23 11.43
C VAL A 19 -5.82 9.23 12.19
N GLY A 20 -5.31 8.66 13.29
CA GLY A 20 -6.08 7.79 14.19
C GLY A 20 -6.14 6.31 13.81
N LEU A 21 -5.35 5.84 12.84
CA LEU A 21 -5.29 4.40 12.51
C LEU A 21 -4.83 3.57 13.73
N PRO A 22 -5.46 2.41 14.01
CA PRO A 22 -4.98 1.43 15.00
C PRO A 22 -3.52 1.05 14.78
N LEU A 23 -2.83 0.62 15.85
CA LEU A 23 -1.38 0.34 15.82
C LEU A 23 -0.98 -0.62 14.70
N GLY A 24 -1.62 -1.80 14.63
CA GLY A 24 -1.31 -2.80 13.59
C GLY A 24 -1.48 -2.26 12.16
N LEU A 25 -2.60 -1.60 11.86
CA LEU A 25 -2.82 -0.99 10.55
C LEU A 25 -1.78 0.10 10.21
N ALA A 26 -1.32 0.85 11.21
CA ALA A 26 -0.27 1.84 11.05
C ALA A 26 1.13 1.23 10.82
N GLU A 27 1.37 0.00 11.27
CA GLU A 27 2.60 -0.77 11.01
C GLU A 27 2.53 -1.46 9.64
N ASP A 28 1.40 -2.10 9.32
CA ASP A 28 1.19 -2.88 8.10
C ASP A 28 1.32 -2.05 6.81
N LEU A 29 0.94 -0.76 6.84
CA LEU A 29 1.07 0.10 5.65
C LEU A 29 2.50 0.52 5.33
N VAL A 30 3.44 0.42 6.28
CA VAL A 30 4.79 0.98 6.10
C VAL A 30 5.58 0.20 5.06
N ALA A 31 5.55 -1.14 5.12
CA ALA A 31 6.35 -1.97 4.22
C ALA A 31 5.91 -1.90 2.74
N PRO A 32 4.61 -1.92 2.38
CA PRO A 32 4.18 -1.74 0.99
C PRO A 32 4.52 -0.36 0.43
N ILE A 33 4.37 0.72 1.22
CA ILE A 33 4.72 2.08 0.78
C ILE A 33 6.23 2.23 0.58
N LEU A 34 7.04 1.72 1.52
CA LEU A 34 8.50 1.71 1.36
C LEU A 34 8.92 0.94 0.11
N TRP A 35 8.32 -0.23 -0.15
CA TRP A 35 8.62 -1.02 -1.34
C TRP A 35 8.30 -0.28 -2.63
N LEU A 36 7.13 0.37 -2.70
CA LEU A 36 6.77 1.25 -3.83
C LEU A 36 7.84 2.33 -4.03
N GLN A 37 8.16 3.08 -2.98
CA GLN A 37 9.09 4.21 -3.08
C GLN A 37 10.51 3.78 -3.48
N THR A 38 11.01 2.70 -2.89
CA THR A 38 12.32 2.10 -3.23
C THR A 38 12.35 1.67 -4.69
N CYS A 39 11.28 1.04 -5.19
CA CYS A 39 11.18 0.60 -6.59
C CYS A 39 10.86 1.73 -7.60
N GLY A 40 10.94 3.00 -7.19
CA GLY A 40 10.66 4.14 -8.06
C GLY A 40 9.18 4.33 -8.42
N LEU A 41 8.27 3.68 -7.70
CA LEU A 41 6.83 3.86 -7.78
C LEU A 41 6.36 4.92 -6.76
N PRO A 42 5.20 5.58 -6.96
CA PRO A 42 4.81 6.78 -6.20
C PRO A 42 4.22 6.48 -4.81
N GLY A 43 4.95 5.76 -3.96
CA GLY A 43 4.49 5.36 -2.61
C GLY A 43 4.13 6.54 -1.71
N ASP A 44 4.87 7.65 -1.77
CA ASP A 44 4.62 8.88 -1.03
C ASP A 44 3.29 9.55 -1.42
N VAL A 45 2.95 9.52 -2.72
CA VAL A 45 1.65 9.96 -3.25
C VAL A 45 0.53 9.08 -2.72
N GLU A 46 0.67 7.75 -2.79
CA GLU A 46 -0.34 6.80 -2.30
C GLU A 46 -0.57 6.96 -0.79
N ALA A 47 0.50 7.08 0.00
CA ALA A 47 0.41 7.31 1.44
C ALA A 47 -0.33 8.61 1.77
N VAL A 48 0.02 9.72 1.12
CA VAL A 48 -0.66 11.00 1.33
C VAL A 48 -2.15 10.90 0.95
N ASN A 49 -2.47 10.26 -0.17
CA ASN A 49 -3.85 10.14 -0.65
C ASN A 49 -4.73 9.33 0.30
N MET A 50 -4.29 8.13 0.71
CA MET A 50 -5.05 7.26 1.62
C MET A 50 -5.20 7.89 3.01
N LEU A 51 -4.11 8.40 3.60
CA LEU A 51 -4.15 8.97 4.95
C LEU A 51 -5.01 10.24 5.00
N THR A 52 -4.93 11.09 3.97
CA THR A 52 -5.81 12.27 3.84
C THR A 52 -7.27 11.83 3.61
N GLY A 53 -7.51 10.76 2.85
CA GLY A 53 -8.86 10.22 2.59
C GLY A 53 -9.56 9.70 3.84
N LEU A 54 -8.82 9.06 4.75
CA LEU A 54 -9.30 8.64 6.06
C LEU A 54 -9.52 9.84 7.00
N ASP A 55 -8.57 10.78 7.05
CA ASP A 55 -8.62 11.97 7.91
C ASP A 55 -9.84 12.86 7.60
N GLU A 56 -10.04 13.16 6.32
CA GLU A 56 -11.18 13.93 5.80
C GLU A 56 -12.49 13.12 5.80
N ARG A 57 -12.46 11.85 6.21
CA ARG A 57 -13.59 10.90 6.21
C ARG A 57 -14.24 10.71 4.84
N ARG A 58 -13.49 10.95 3.76
CA ARG A 58 -13.90 10.63 2.39
C ARG A 58 -13.98 9.12 2.17
N VAL A 59 -13.17 8.35 2.90
CA VAL A 59 -13.13 6.89 2.83
C VAL A 59 -13.43 6.30 4.22
N PRO A 60 -14.33 5.32 4.35
CA PRO A 60 -14.63 4.68 5.63
C PRO A 60 -13.48 3.79 6.11
N GLY A 61 -13.04 4.00 7.35
CA GLY A 61 -12.11 3.10 8.05
C GLY A 61 -12.80 1.85 8.59
N VAL A 62 -13.25 0.97 7.68
CA VAL A 62 -14.00 -0.26 7.99
C VAL A 62 -13.43 -1.43 7.21
N PHE A 63 -13.26 -2.59 7.86
CA PHE A 63 -12.84 -3.81 7.19
C PHE A 63 -13.93 -4.31 6.22
N PRO A 64 -13.58 -4.60 4.95
CA PRO A 64 -14.51 -5.23 4.02
C PRO A 64 -14.72 -6.71 4.38
N ASP A 65 -15.94 -7.22 4.15
CA ASP A 65 -16.18 -8.65 4.14
C ASP A 65 -15.76 -9.23 2.78
N LEU A 66 -14.69 -10.02 2.78
CA LEU A 66 -14.12 -10.64 1.58
C LEU A 66 -14.75 -12.01 1.26
N THR A 67 -15.69 -12.49 2.08
CA THR A 67 -16.44 -13.73 1.85
C THR A 67 -17.70 -13.53 1.00
N ILE A 68 -18.27 -12.33 1.04
CA ILE A 68 -19.43 -11.91 0.24
C ILE A 68 -18.96 -11.61 -1.20
N ARG A 69 -19.59 -12.22 -2.20
CA ARG A 69 -19.32 -11.90 -3.60
C ARG A 69 -19.79 -10.48 -3.94
N PRO A 70 -19.08 -9.72 -4.80
CA PRO A 70 -19.43 -8.32 -5.10
C PRO A 70 -20.90 -8.11 -5.52
N ASP A 71 -21.47 -9.06 -6.27
CA ASP A 71 -22.88 -9.02 -6.74
C ASP A 71 -23.94 -9.04 -5.62
N GLU A 72 -23.60 -9.52 -4.42
CA GLU A 72 -24.55 -9.63 -3.29
C GLU A 72 -24.45 -8.45 -2.31
N ASN A 73 -23.50 -7.53 -2.52
CA ASN A 73 -23.19 -6.48 -1.56
C ASN A 73 -23.93 -5.18 -1.90
N THR A 74 -24.85 -4.75 -1.03
CA THR A 74 -25.61 -3.48 -1.14
C THR A 74 -24.75 -2.21 -0.88
N THR A 75 -23.43 -2.30 -1.08
CA THR A 75 -22.41 -1.27 -0.83
C THR A 75 -21.94 -0.54 -2.09
N ALA A 76 -22.69 -0.66 -3.21
CA ALA A 76 -22.37 -0.18 -4.57
C ALA A 76 -22.12 1.34 -4.77
N ASN A 77 -21.85 2.11 -3.71
CA ASN A 77 -21.59 3.56 -3.73
C ASN A 77 -20.61 4.03 -2.62
N ARG A 78 -19.80 3.13 -2.04
CA ARG A 78 -18.78 3.51 -1.04
C ARG A 78 -17.39 3.03 -1.43
N THR A 79 -16.46 3.96 -1.50
CA THR A 79 -15.04 3.67 -1.68
C THR A 79 -14.52 2.78 -0.55
N LEU A 80 -13.79 1.73 -0.88
CA LEU A 80 -13.07 0.86 0.06
C LEU A 80 -11.74 1.51 0.43
N SER A 81 -11.40 1.52 1.73
CA SER A 81 -10.06 1.92 2.15
C SER A 81 -9.06 0.80 1.86
N ALA A 82 -8.08 1.10 1.02
CA ALA A 82 -7.00 0.21 0.64
C ALA A 82 -6.18 -0.28 1.84
N ILE A 83 -6.08 0.51 2.93
CA ILE A 83 -5.43 0.11 4.19
C ILE A 83 -6.19 -1.02 4.89
N TYR A 84 -7.50 -0.86 5.06
CA TYR A 84 -8.36 -1.88 5.69
C TYR A 84 -8.55 -3.11 4.80
N LEU A 85 -8.67 -2.89 3.49
CA LEU A 85 -8.76 -3.94 2.47
C LEU A 85 -7.48 -4.77 2.38
N ALA A 86 -6.30 -4.12 2.39
CA ALA A 86 -5.02 -4.81 2.40
C ALA A 86 -4.90 -5.71 3.64
N ALA A 87 -5.17 -5.19 4.84
CA ALA A 87 -5.11 -5.98 6.06
C ALA A 87 -6.05 -7.20 6.03
N ALA A 88 -7.33 -7.00 5.69
CA ALA A 88 -8.29 -8.11 5.55
C ALA A 88 -7.87 -9.14 4.49
N GLY A 89 -7.29 -8.68 3.37
CA GLY A 89 -6.80 -9.56 2.31
C GLY A 89 -5.52 -10.30 2.67
N CYS A 90 -4.61 -9.70 3.45
CA CYS A 90 -3.42 -10.35 4.00
C CYS A 90 -3.77 -11.50 4.95
N ASP A 91 -4.82 -11.33 5.78
CA ASP A 91 -5.36 -12.40 6.61
C ASP A 91 -6.06 -13.46 5.76
N SER A 92 -6.87 -13.06 4.80
CA SER A 92 -7.60 -13.98 3.91
C SER A 92 -6.66 -14.81 3.03
N LEU A 93 -5.51 -14.26 2.60
CA LEU A 93 -4.47 -14.98 1.87
C LEU A 93 -3.93 -16.19 2.64
N GLN A 94 -3.83 -16.11 3.97
CA GLN A 94 -3.43 -17.25 4.82
C GLN A 94 -4.48 -18.37 4.85
N LEU A 95 -5.73 -18.04 4.56
CA LEU A 95 -6.86 -18.98 4.48
C LEU A 95 -7.09 -19.53 3.05
N GLY A 96 -6.21 -19.19 2.09
CA GLY A 96 -6.31 -19.63 0.70
C GLY A 96 -7.27 -18.78 -0.16
N TRP A 97 -7.47 -17.51 0.18
CA TRP A 97 -8.16 -16.54 -0.66
C TRP A 97 -7.17 -15.74 -1.54
N PRO A 98 -7.48 -15.44 -2.82
CA PRO A 98 -8.58 -16.01 -3.58
C PRO A 98 -8.36 -17.51 -3.79
N GLY A 99 -9.45 -18.26 -3.95
CA GLY A 99 -9.34 -19.69 -4.28
C GLY A 99 -8.57 -19.89 -5.59
N THR A 100 -7.87 -21.02 -5.72
CA THR A 100 -7.20 -21.37 -6.98
C THR A 100 -8.23 -21.40 -8.12
N ASP A 101 -7.88 -20.81 -9.26
CA ASP A 101 -8.70 -20.67 -10.46
C ASP A 101 -9.97 -19.81 -10.24
N ALA A 102 -10.06 -19.06 -9.13
CA ALA A 102 -11.05 -18.01 -8.92
C ALA A 102 -10.48 -16.62 -9.25
N GLU A 103 -11.33 -15.77 -9.82
CA GLU A 103 -11.09 -14.35 -10.01
C GLU A 103 -11.98 -13.54 -9.04
N ILE A 104 -11.39 -12.55 -8.38
CA ILE A 104 -12.08 -11.58 -7.54
C ILE A 104 -11.88 -10.21 -8.17
N GLN A 105 -12.98 -9.50 -8.40
CA GLN A 105 -12.98 -8.13 -8.92
C GLN A 105 -13.39 -7.16 -7.80
N MET A 106 -12.72 -6.01 -7.72
CA MET A 106 -13.02 -4.95 -6.77
C MET A 106 -13.09 -3.60 -7.50
N THR A 107 -14.03 -2.78 -7.06
CA THR A 107 -14.33 -1.46 -7.62
C THR A 107 -14.25 -0.42 -6.50
N SER A 108 -13.98 0.84 -6.86
CA SER A 108 -13.92 1.96 -5.92
C SER A 108 -12.95 1.74 -4.74
N VAL A 109 -11.67 1.45 -4.98
CA VAL A 109 -10.62 1.36 -3.96
C VAL A 109 -9.79 2.65 -3.96
N ASP A 110 -9.58 3.28 -2.80
CA ASP A 110 -8.90 4.59 -2.73
C ASP A 110 -7.40 4.57 -3.15
N SER A 111 -6.74 3.41 -3.07
CA SER A 111 -5.42 3.16 -3.66
C SER A 111 -5.27 1.73 -4.18
N PRO A 112 -5.59 1.47 -5.47
CA PRO A 112 -5.38 0.17 -6.09
C PRO A 112 -3.91 -0.27 -6.10
N LEU A 113 -2.99 0.69 -6.23
CA LEU A 113 -1.54 0.44 -6.26
C LEU A 113 -1.00 -0.03 -4.91
N PHE A 114 -1.45 0.59 -3.80
CA PHE A 114 -1.10 0.13 -2.47
C PHE A 114 -1.68 -1.27 -2.18
N THR A 115 -2.97 -1.50 -2.45
CA THR A 115 -3.59 -2.82 -2.21
C THR A 115 -2.89 -3.92 -3.01
N ALA A 116 -2.62 -3.71 -4.30
CA ALA A 116 -1.91 -4.68 -5.13
C ALA A 116 -0.48 -4.95 -4.62
N THR A 117 0.21 -3.92 -4.12
CA THR A 117 1.54 -4.11 -3.50
C THR A 117 1.42 -4.91 -2.22
N ALA A 118 0.59 -4.49 -1.26
CA ALA A 118 0.46 -5.10 0.06
C ALA A 118 0.14 -6.59 -0.02
N LEU A 119 -0.85 -6.97 -0.84
CA LEU A 119 -1.22 -8.38 -1.05
C LEU A 119 -0.10 -9.18 -1.72
N SER A 120 0.64 -8.59 -2.67
CA SER A 120 1.80 -9.26 -3.29
C SER A 120 2.95 -9.48 -2.31
N LEU A 121 3.25 -8.49 -1.44
CA LEU A 121 4.32 -8.62 -0.45
C LEU A 121 3.93 -9.57 0.70
N ALA A 122 2.64 -9.68 1.02
CA ALA A 122 2.12 -10.66 1.96
C ALA A 122 2.19 -12.07 1.37
N HIS A 123 1.69 -12.28 0.15
CA HIS A 123 1.76 -13.56 -0.55
C HIS A 123 3.20 -14.11 -0.65
N ARG A 124 4.17 -13.25 -0.96
CA ARG A 124 5.61 -13.55 -0.95
C ARG A 124 6.08 -14.22 0.36
N LYS A 125 5.50 -13.87 1.51
CA LYS A 125 5.86 -14.46 2.82
C LYS A 125 5.20 -15.80 3.11
N LEU A 126 4.13 -16.15 2.38
CA LEU A 126 3.33 -17.36 2.65
C LEU A 126 3.91 -18.63 2.03
N ASN A 127 4.88 -18.52 1.11
CA ASN A 127 5.45 -19.65 0.35
C ASN A 127 4.35 -20.57 -0.22
N SER A 128 3.36 -19.95 -0.85
CA SER A 128 2.14 -20.65 -1.29
C SER A 128 2.43 -21.57 -2.47
N GLY A 129 1.59 -22.59 -2.66
CA GLY A 129 1.64 -23.46 -3.85
C GLY A 129 1.08 -22.83 -5.14
N PHE A 130 0.86 -21.51 -5.16
CA PHE A 130 0.23 -20.80 -6.29
C PHE A 130 0.95 -19.47 -6.59
N ILE A 131 0.52 -18.81 -7.66
CA ILE A 131 0.98 -17.50 -8.10
C ILE A 131 -0.19 -16.55 -7.93
N LEU A 132 0.03 -15.45 -7.20
CA LEU A 132 -0.97 -14.40 -7.03
C LEU A 132 -0.74 -13.33 -8.10
N THR A 133 -1.75 -13.08 -8.94
CA THR A 133 -1.72 -12.02 -9.96
C THR A 133 -2.76 -10.96 -9.61
N ILE A 134 -2.35 -9.69 -9.64
CA ILE A 134 -3.19 -8.54 -9.30
C ILE A 134 -3.06 -7.50 -10.40
N ARG A 135 -4.13 -7.31 -11.17
CA ARG A 135 -4.20 -6.32 -12.24
C ARG A 135 -4.91 -5.07 -11.71
N THR A 136 -4.34 -3.91 -11.99
CA THR A 136 -4.96 -2.60 -11.80
C THR A 136 -5.07 -1.88 -13.15
N ALA A 137 -5.62 -0.67 -13.15
CA ALA A 137 -5.69 0.16 -14.36
C ALA A 137 -4.32 0.38 -15.02
N GLY A 138 -3.27 0.65 -14.24
CA GLY A 138 -1.92 0.97 -14.75
C GLY A 138 -0.88 -0.14 -14.67
N HIS A 139 -1.09 -1.14 -13.81
CA HIS A 139 -0.04 -2.10 -13.43
C HIS A 139 -0.57 -3.54 -13.34
N VAL A 140 0.33 -4.51 -13.53
CA VAL A 140 0.12 -5.91 -13.14
C VAL A 140 1.20 -6.29 -12.13
N PHE A 141 0.77 -6.78 -10.98
CA PHE A 141 1.63 -7.39 -9.97
C PHE A 141 1.51 -8.91 -10.06
N SER A 142 2.63 -9.61 -9.93
CA SER A 142 2.67 -11.06 -9.84
C SER A 142 3.64 -11.47 -8.74
N SER A 143 3.14 -12.16 -7.72
CA SER A 143 3.97 -12.79 -6.68
C SER A 143 4.03 -14.29 -6.90
N ASN A 144 5.23 -14.84 -7.04
CA ASN A 144 5.45 -16.24 -7.40
C ASN A 144 5.83 -17.12 -6.20
N GLN A 145 5.89 -18.44 -6.43
CA GLN A 145 6.24 -19.46 -5.42
C GLN A 145 7.67 -19.36 -4.87
N LYS A 146 8.57 -18.61 -5.52
CA LYS A 146 9.95 -18.35 -5.04
C LYS A 146 10.04 -17.13 -4.13
N GLY A 147 8.95 -16.37 -4.01
CA GLY A 147 8.91 -15.11 -3.30
C GLY A 147 9.34 -13.90 -4.15
N ASP A 148 9.51 -14.04 -5.47
CA ASP A 148 9.74 -12.87 -6.32
C ASP A 148 8.44 -12.08 -6.49
N VAL A 149 8.53 -10.74 -6.51
CA VAL A 149 7.41 -9.84 -6.86
C VAL A 149 7.76 -9.10 -8.15
N ILE A 150 6.99 -9.35 -9.19
CA ILE A 150 7.15 -8.72 -10.50
C ILE A 150 6.09 -7.62 -10.62
N CYS A 151 6.48 -6.42 -11.06
CA CYS A 151 5.57 -5.33 -11.39
C CYS A 151 5.76 -4.92 -12.86
N ILE A 152 4.68 -4.95 -13.64
CA ILE A 152 4.66 -4.63 -15.08
C ILE A 152 3.74 -3.43 -15.30
N LYS A 153 4.23 -2.41 -16.00
CA LYS A 153 3.40 -1.30 -16.47
C LYS A 153 2.59 -1.74 -17.69
N ARG A 154 1.26 -1.61 -17.61
CA ARG A 154 0.37 -1.93 -18.73
C ARG A 154 0.56 -0.91 -19.85
N ASN A 155 0.66 -1.40 -21.08
CA ASN A 155 0.49 -0.55 -22.25
C ASN A 155 -1.02 -0.31 -22.42
N GLY A 156 -1.46 0.95 -22.57
CA GLY A 156 -2.89 1.32 -22.65
C GLY A 156 -3.59 0.94 -23.96
N GLN A 157 -3.24 -0.20 -24.55
CA GLN A 157 -3.77 -0.74 -25.80
C GLN A 157 -3.87 -2.27 -25.72
N GLU A 158 -4.78 -2.79 -24.90
CA GLU A 158 -5.42 -4.08 -25.16
C GLU A 158 -6.89 -3.81 -25.52
N PRO A 159 -7.44 -4.46 -26.56
CA PRO A 159 -8.85 -4.30 -26.90
C PRO A 159 -9.69 -4.95 -25.80
N GLU A 160 -10.48 -4.12 -25.10
CA GLU A 160 -11.37 -4.56 -24.05
C GLU A 160 -12.44 -5.53 -24.57
N THR A 161 -12.34 -6.79 -24.17
CA THR A 161 -13.52 -7.69 -23.99
C THR A 161 -14.23 -7.43 -22.65
N LEU A 162 -13.91 -6.31 -21.99
CA LEU A 162 -14.41 -5.89 -20.68
C LEU A 162 -15.12 -4.55 -20.83
N ALA A 163 -16.45 -4.54 -20.71
CA ALA A 163 -17.20 -3.33 -20.41
C ALA A 163 -17.82 -3.46 -19.01
N PRO A 164 -17.89 -2.40 -18.17
CA PRO A 164 -17.30 -1.06 -18.33
C PRO A 164 -16.28 -0.71 -17.21
N GLU A 165 -15.37 0.24 -17.51
CA GLU A 165 -14.81 1.37 -16.72
C GLU A 165 -14.72 1.39 -15.16
N ALA A 166 -15.07 0.33 -14.41
CA ALA A 166 -15.27 0.36 -12.96
C ALA A 166 -14.40 -0.64 -12.17
N VAL A 167 -13.80 -1.64 -12.82
CA VAL A 167 -12.93 -2.63 -12.16
C VAL A 167 -11.53 -2.07 -12.00
N GLU A 168 -11.21 -1.65 -10.77
CA GLU A 168 -9.92 -1.03 -10.44
C GLU A 168 -8.89 -2.05 -9.94
N ILE A 169 -9.34 -3.18 -9.40
CA ILE A 169 -8.51 -4.34 -9.02
C ILE A 169 -9.15 -5.64 -9.52
N GLN A 170 -8.37 -6.46 -10.21
CA GLN A 170 -8.72 -7.81 -10.67
C GLN A 170 -7.65 -8.79 -10.15
N LEU A 171 -8.05 -9.64 -9.20
CA LEU A 171 -7.20 -10.51 -8.38
C LEU A 171 -7.44 -11.99 -8.70
N SER A 172 -6.41 -12.76 -9.01
CA SER A 172 -6.52 -14.18 -9.37
C SER A 172 -5.36 -15.03 -8.83
N ALA A 173 -5.63 -16.26 -8.42
CA ALA A 173 -4.61 -17.24 -8.01
C ALA A 173 -4.56 -18.44 -8.97
N SER A 174 -3.39 -18.75 -9.52
CA SER A 174 -3.18 -19.87 -10.45
C SER A 174 -2.03 -20.78 -10.02
N LYS A 175 -2.05 -22.06 -10.40
CA LYS A 175 -0.89 -22.96 -10.21
C LYS A 175 0.17 -22.83 -11.29
N ASN A 176 -0.22 -22.36 -12.46
CA ASN A 176 0.65 -22.18 -13.63
C ASN A 176 0.99 -20.70 -13.82
N LEU A 177 2.22 -20.42 -14.27
CA LEU A 177 2.64 -19.07 -14.64
C LEU A 177 1.93 -18.64 -15.93
N GLU A 178 0.83 -17.92 -15.79
CA GLU A 178 0.16 -17.28 -16.92
C GLU A 178 0.89 -15.99 -17.30
N ASN A 179 1.78 -16.10 -18.28
CA ASN A 179 2.57 -14.98 -18.82
C ASN A 179 1.70 -14.05 -19.67
N THR A 180 0.73 -13.37 -19.03
CA THR A 180 -0.42 -12.70 -19.66
C THR A 180 -0.36 -11.17 -19.62
N ALA A 181 0.74 -10.57 -19.15
CA ALA A 181 0.89 -9.13 -19.05
C ALA A 181 1.73 -8.55 -20.19
N ASN A 182 1.08 -8.02 -21.23
CA ASN A 182 1.75 -7.22 -22.25
C ASN A 182 2.14 -5.84 -21.68
N GLY A 183 3.43 -5.63 -21.42
CA GLY A 183 3.88 -4.37 -20.84
C GLY A 183 5.38 -4.27 -20.58
N ALA A 184 5.80 -3.11 -20.11
CA ALA A 184 7.18 -2.90 -19.68
C ALA A 184 7.35 -3.40 -18.23
N VAL A 185 8.21 -4.40 -18.02
CA VAL A 185 8.65 -4.77 -16.67
C VAL A 185 9.27 -3.53 -16.01
N LEU A 186 8.73 -3.14 -14.86
CA LEU A 186 9.28 -2.09 -14.00
C LEU A 186 10.18 -2.71 -12.93
N VAL A 187 9.65 -3.73 -12.25
CA VAL A 187 10.31 -4.47 -11.17
C VAL A 187 10.29 -5.96 -11.48
N ASP A 188 11.43 -6.59 -11.27
CA ASP A 188 11.68 -8.03 -11.23
C ASP A 188 12.70 -8.28 -10.10
N ALA A 189 13.08 -9.53 -9.83
CA ALA A 189 13.99 -9.86 -8.73
C ALA A 189 15.36 -9.15 -8.82
N ASP A 190 15.94 -9.07 -10.02
CA ASP A 190 17.25 -8.43 -10.22
C ASP A 190 17.16 -6.91 -10.03
N ARG A 191 16.07 -6.29 -10.49
CA ARG A 191 15.82 -4.86 -10.30
C ARG A 191 15.45 -4.50 -8.87
N GLU A 192 14.67 -5.32 -8.16
CA GLU A 192 14.36 -5.11 -6.75
C GLU A 192 15.66 -5.03 -5.93
N ILE A 193 16.62 -5.92 -6.19
CA ILE A 193 17.96 -5.89 -5.58
C ILE A 193 18.71 -4.60 -5.92
N GLN A 194 18.70 -4.16 -7.19
CA GLN A 194 19.36 -2.91 -7.60
C GLN A 194 18.73 -1.68 -6.92
N PHE A 195 17.39 -1.63 -6.83
CA PHE A 195 16.67 -0.56 -6.15
C PHE A 195 16.98 -0.52 -4.64
N LEU A 196 17.07 -1.68 -3.99
CA LEU A 196 17.48 -1.77 -2.58
C LEU A 196 18.91 -1.24 -2.36
N LEU A 197 19.87 -1.64 -3.18
CA LEU A 197 21.26 -1.16 -3.09
C LEU A 197 21.39 0.36 -3.30
N VAL A 198 20.59 0.94 -4.22
CA VAL A 198 20.50 2.40 -4.39
C VAL A 198 19.84 3.04 -3.15
N CYS A 199 18.76 2.48 -2.62
CA CYS A 199 18.11 3.00 -1.43
C CYS A 199 19.01 2.97 -0.18
N GLU A 200 19.89 1.96 -0.05
CA GLU A 200 20.85 1.84 1.05
C GLU A 200 22.01 2.84 0.95
N SER A 201 22.61 2.96 -0.25
CA SER A 201 23.77 3.82 -0.48
C SER A 201 23.42 5.30 -0.64
N GLU A 202 22.20 5.59 -1.09
CA GLU A 202 21.83 6.87 -1.68
C GLU A 202 20.52 7.43 -1.09
N GLY A 203 19.80 6.66 -0.27
CA GLY A 203 18.50 7.00 0.29
C GLY A 203 17.35 6.92 -0.72
N LEU A 204 16.11 6.87 -0.23
CA LEU A 204 14.93 6.98 -1.09
C LEU A 204 14.65 8.43 -1.46
N SER A 205 14.14 8.65 -2.66
CA SER A 205 13.68 9.96 -3.14
C SER A 205 12.16 10.06 -2.99
N ALA A 206 11.66 11.09 -2.31
CA ALA A 206 10.23 11.39 -2.16
C ALA A 206 9.95 12.88 -2.44
N ASP A 207 8.72 13.24 -2.84
CA ASP A 207 8.38 14.64 -3.07
C ASP A 207 8.34 15.44 -1.76
N GLU A 208 8.92 16.64 -1.78
CA GLU A 208 9.09 17.46 -0.59
C GLU A 208 7.74 17.98 -0.03
N ASN A 209 6.73 18.15 -0.88
CA ASN A 209 5.39 18.54 -0.45
C ASN A 209 4.65 17.34 0.15
N ASN A 210 4.83 16.14 -0.41
CA ASN A 210 4.30 14.92 0.20
C ASN A 210 4.91 14.67 1.59
N ILE A 211 6.22 14.87 1.76
CA ILE A 211 6.87 14.79 3.07
C ILE A 211 6.31 15.83 4.04
N ARG A 212 6.14 17.10 3.63
CA ARG A 212 5.47 18.13 4.46
C ARG A 212 4.04 17.74 4.86
N ARG A 213 3.27 17.13 3.96
CA ARG A 213 1.90 16.67 4.26
C ARG A 213 1.90 15.52 5.27
N LEU A 214 2.78 14.54 5.11
CA LEU A 214 2.96 13.45 6.08
C LEU A 214 3.44 13.97 7.46
N GLN A 215 4.35 14.95 7.48
CA GLN A 215 4.79 15.62 8.71
C GLN A 215 3.60 16.30 9.42
N SER A 216 2.79 17.08 8.70
CA SER A 216 1.60 17.72 9.28
C SER A 216 0.56 16.74 9.85
N LEU A 217 0.49 15.50 9.33
CA LEU A 217 -0.30 14.43 9.94
C LEU A 217 0.40 13.84 11.18
N ALA A 218 1.71 13.60 11.11
CA ALA A 218 2.53 13.05 12.19
C ALA A 218 2.60 13.97 13.42
N ASP A 219 2.67 15.29 13.22
CA ASP A 219 2.76 16.30 14.27
C ASP A 219 1.55 16.30 15.22
N ARG A 220 0.42 15.68 14.81
CA ARG A 220 -0.77 15.50 15.65
C ARG A 220 -0.56 14.51 16.80
N LEU A 221 0.55 13.76 16.78
CA LEU A 221 1.00 12.94 17.91
C LEU A 221 1.75 13.76 18.98
N LEU A 222 2.17 14.98 18.65
CA LEU A 222 2.86 15.84 19.60
C LEU A 222 1.84 16.42 20.58
N VAL A 223 2.20 16.43 21.87
CA VAL A 223 1.43 17.16 22.88
C VAL A 223 1.66 18.65 22.65
N PRO A 224 0.62 19.48 22.44
CA PRO A 224 0.79 20.91 22.27
C PRO A 224 1.54 21.54 23.44
N GLU A 225 2.47 22.44 23.13
CA GLU A 225 3.17 23.20 24.17
C GLU A 225 2.15 23.95 25.03
N SER A 226 2.20 23.65 26.32
CA SER A 226 1.28 24.16 27.32
C SER A 226 2.01 24.17 28.66
N GLN A 227 1.57 25.03 29.59
CA GLN A 227 2.14 25.03 30.95
C GLN A 227 2.02 23.66 31.64
N HIS A 228 1.03 22.84 31.24
CA HIS A 228 0.92 21.45 31.69
C HIS A 228 2.01 20.55 31.06
N SER A 229 2.22 20.61 29.74
CA SER A 229 3.26 19.83 29.05
C SER A 229 4.68 20.15 29.56
N LEU A 230 4.96 21.44 29.78
CA LEU A 230 6.21 21.93 30.40
C LEU A 230 6.41 21.39 31.83
N LYS A 231 5.35 21.44 32.65
CA LYS A 231 5.42 21.03 34.07
C LYS A 231 5.57 19.52 34.28
N TYR A 232 5.16 18.70 33.31
CA TYR A 232 5.17 17.24 33.39
C TYR A 232 6.09 16.55 32.36
N GLY A 233 7.01 17.31 31.74
CA GLY A 233 8.15 16.75 30.99
C GLY A 233 7.86 16.29 29.56
N ALA A 234 6.69 16.56 29.00
CA ALA A 234 6.36 16.20 27.61
C ALA A 234 6.70 17.30 26.59
N GLY A 235 7.04 18.52 27.05
CA GLY A 235 7.35 19.70 26.22
C GLY A 235 8.82 20.10 26.22
N ALA A 236 9.75 19.17 26.44
CA ALA A 236 11.20 19.46 26.49
C ALA A 236 11.82 19.58 25.07
N GLY A 237 11.33 20.53 24.27
CA GLY A 237 11.91 20.95 22.99
C GLY A 237 13.06 21.96 23.12
N ILE A 238 13.42 22.32 24.35
CA ILE A 238 14.56 23.21 24.64
C ILE A 238 15.80 22.33 24.78
N VAL A 239 16.70 22.41 23.80
CA VAL A 239 18.08 21.95 23.95
C VAL A 239 18.80 22.99 24.80
N ASP A 240 19.24 22.61 26.00
CA ASP A 240 20.13 23.44 26.81
C ASP A 240 21.42 23.71 26.02
N THR A 241 21.68 24.98 25.72
CA THR A 241 22.97 25.45 25.20
C THR A 241 23.74 26.12 26.33
N ASP A 242 24.49 25.30 27.07
CA ASP A 242 25.58 25.70 27.96
C ASP A 242 26.94 25.56 27.25
#